data_AF-A0A382W4F1-F1
#
_entry.id   AF-A0A382W4F1-F1
#
_cell.length_a   1.000
_cell.length_b   1.000
_cell.length_c   1.000
_cell.angle_alpha   90.00
_cell.angle_beta   90.00
_cell.angle_gamma   90.00
#
_symmetry.space_group_name_H-M   'P 1'
#
loop_
_entity.id
_entity.type
_entity.pdbx_description
1 polymer ?
#
loop_
_entity_poly.entity_id
_entity_poly.type
_entity_poly.pdbx_seq_one_letter_code
_entity_poly.pdbx_strand_id
1 'polypeptide(L)'
;MKKRILIFALSVIFPLAGFAKDQRSNILFAFADDWGKYASAYAKAETRPSPNTVVKTPTFDRIADQGVLFKHAFVTAPSCTPCRSSLLSGQYFF
;
A
#
# COMPACT_ATOMS: atom_id res chain seq x y z
N MET A 1 27.72 -21.42 43.72
CA MET A 1 26.30 -21.02 43.89
C MET A 1 25.92 -19.78 43.08
N LYS A 2 26.68 -18.67 43.13
CA LYS A 2 26.41 -17.43 42.37
C LYS A 2 26.27 -17.60 40.85
N LYS A 3 27.12 -18.43 40.21
CA LYS A 3 27.01 -18.74 38.75
C LYS A 3 25.72 -19.50 38.37
N ARG A 4 25.20 -20.36 39.25
CA ARG A 4 23.94 -21.10 39.01
C ARG A 4 22.72 -20.17 39.09
N ILE A 5 22.75 -19.22 40.02
CA ILE A 5 21.73 -18.17 40.14
C ILE A 5 21.75 -17.25 38.90
N LEU A 6 22.95 -16.88 38.41
CA LEU A 6 23.09 -16.05 37.22
C LEU A 6 22.58 -16.75 35.95
N ILE A 7 22.91 -18.04 35.77
CA ILE A 7 22.42 -18.85 34.64
C ILE A 7 20.89 -19.01 34.69
N PHE A 8 20.34 -19.23 35.89
CA PHE A 8 18.89 -19.34 36.08
C PHE A 8 18.16 -18.02 35.80
N ALA A 9 18.73 -16.89 36.26
CA ALA A 9 18.21 -15.56 35.95
C ALA A 9 18.26 -15.27 34.44
N LEU A 10 19.33 -15.66 33.75
CA LEU A 10 19.48 -15.46 32.31
C LEU A 10 18.48 -16.31 31.50
N SER A 11 18.19 -17.54 31.95
CA SER A 11 17.21 -18.43 31.30
C SER A 11 15.76 -17.96 31.47
N VAL A 12 15.45 -17.22 32.54
CA VAL A 12 14.11 -16.67 32.78
C VAL A 12 13.85 -15.39 31.96
N ILE A 13 14.90 -14.63 31.63
CA ILE A 13 14.77 -13.38 30.86
C ILE A 13 14.70 -13.63 29.34
N PHE A 14 15.34 -14.70 28.84
CA PHE A 14 15.38 -15.02 27.40
C PHE A 14 14.02 -15.28 26.71
N PRO A 15 12.99 -15.90 27.34
CA PRO A 15 11.72 -16.19 26.66
C PRO A 15 10.79 -14.98 26.48
N LEU A 16 11.06 -13.81 27.07
CA LEU A 16 10.20 -12.63 26.87
C LEU A 16 10.31 -12.01 25.46
N ALA A 17 11.40 -12.27 24.73
CA ALA A 17 11.59 -11.72 23.38
C ALA A 17 10.73 -12.40 22.31
N GLY A 18 10.16 -13.58 22.58
CA GLY A 18 9.40 -14.38 21.61
C GLY A 18 7.90 -14.07 21.53
N PHE A 19 7.36 -13.22 22.41
CA PHE A 19 5.93 -12.87 22.47
C PHE A 19 5.63 -11.50 21.85
N ALA A 20 6.41 -11.05 20.87
CA ALA A 20 6.00 -9.92 20.06
C ALA A 20 4.72 -10.31 19.31
N LYS A 21 3.61 -9.63 19.64
CA LYS A 21 2.34 -9.78 18.93
C LYS A 21 2.61 -9.56 17.44
N ASP A 22 2.30 -10.55 16.62
CA ASP A 22 2.31 -10.41 15.17
C ASP A 22 1.33 -9.28 14.80
N GLN A 23 1.85 -8.06 14.64
CA GLN A 23 1.07 -6.89 14.27
C GLN A 23 0.86 -6.93 12.76
N ARG A 24 0.09 -7.93 12.33
CA ARG A 24 -0.33 -8.02 10.94
C ARG A 24 -1.17 -6.79 10.60
N SER A 25 -0.68 -6.01 9.64
CA SER A 25 -1.40 -4.85 9.15
C SER A 25 -2.63 -5.29 8.34
N ASN A 26 -3.68 -4.49 8.41
CA ASN A 26 -4.83 -4.64 7.53
C ASN A 26 -4.51 -4.04 6.15
N ILE A 27 -4.99 -4.67 5.09
CA ILE A 27 -4.88 -4.16 3.72
C ILE A 27 -6.28 -3.77 3.26
N LEU A 28 -6.50 -2.48 3.00
CA LEU A 28 -7.67 -1.99 2.28
C LEU A 28 -7.29 -1.80 0.82
N PHE A 29 -7.85 -2.62 -0.06
CA PHE A 29 -7.68 -2.49 -1.49
C PHE A 29 -8.92 -1.80 -2.09
N ALA A 30 -8.76 -0.53 -2.51
CA ALA A 30 -9.82 0.26 -3.14
C ALA A 30 -9.54 0.38 -4.65
N PHE A 31 -10.49 -0.08 -5.47
CA PHE A 31 -10.37 -0.11 -6.93
C PHE A 31 -11.60 0.52 -7.56
N ALA A 32 -11.40 1.62 -8.29
CA ALA A 32 -12.47 2.36 -8.93
C ALA A 32 -12.66 1.93 -10.40
N ASP A 33 -13.90 1.91 -10.86
CA ASP A 33 -14.25 1.56 -12.24
C ASP A 33 -14.11 2.78 -13.16
N ASP A 34 -13.54 2.58 -14.34
CA ASP A 34 -13.32 3.61 -15.37
C ASP A 34 -12.64 4.90 -14.91
N TRP A 35 -11.96 4.87 -13.76
CA TRP A 35 -11.21 6.01 -13.25
C TRP A 35 -9.84 6.07 -13.94
N GLY A 36 -9.73 6.95 -14.95
CA GLY A 36 -8.45 7.28 -15.59
C GLY A 36 -7.46 7.98 -14.66
N LYS A 37 -6.35 8.52 -15.19
CA LYS A 37 -5.37 9.30 -14.40
C LYS A 37 -5.89 10.72 -14.10
N TYR A 38 -7.04 10.81 -13.45
CA TYR A 38 -7.79 12.04 -13.17
C TYR A 38 -7.99 12.28 -11.68
N ALA A 39 -7.06 12.96 -11.02
CA ALA A 39 -7.18 13.39 -9.62
C ALA A 39 -6.33 14.63 -9.37
N SER A 40 -6.76 15.53 -8.48
CA SER A 40 -6.02 16.77 -8.18
C SER A 40 -4.60 16.51 -7.68
N ALA A 41 -4.36 15.37 -7.01
CA ALA A 41 -3.02 14.92 -6.63
C ALA A 41 -2.01 14.87 -7.80
N TYR A 42 -2.45 14.55 -9.03
CA TYR A 42 -1.57 14.48 -10.19
C TYR A 42 -1.18 15.85 -10.76
N ALA A 43 -1.96 16.91 -10.48
CA ALA A 43 -1.69 18.25 -11.01
C ALA A 43 -0.30 18.76 -10.62
N LYS A 44 0.14 18.48 -9.38
CA LYS A 44 1.47 18.84 -8.87
C LYS A 44 2.63 18.17 -9.64
N ALA A 45 2.36 17.07 -10.33
CA ALA A 45 3.36 16.24 -11.01
C ALA A 45 3.43 16.50 -12.52
N GLU A 46 2.56 17.34 -13.06
CA GLU A 46 2.43 17.60 -14.49
C GLU A 46 3.02 18.97 -14.86
N THR A 47 3.62 19.07 -16.04
CA THR A 47 4.30 20.29 -16.51
C THR A 47 3.41 21.19 -17.36
N ARG A 48 2.21 20.72 -17.72
CA ARG A 48 1.24 21.44 -18.54
C ARG A 48 -0.12 21.41 -17.85
N PRO A 49 -0.98 22.41 -18.08
CA PRO A 49 -2.37 22.35 -17.65
C PRO A 49 -3.06 21.08 -18.15
N SER A 50 -3.86 20.47 -17.31
CA SER A 50 -4.59 19.24 -17.60
C SER A 50 -5.92 19.23 -16.84
N PRO A 51 -6.84 18.30 -17.11
CA PRO A 51 -8.06 18.15 -16.30
C PRO A 51 -7.78 18.00 -14.79
N ASN A 52 -6.59 17.53 -14.40
CA ASN A 52 -6.19 17.41 -13.00
C ASN A 52 -6.11 18.74 -12.26
N THR A 53 -5.92 19.87 -12.96
CA THR A 53 -5.93 21.21 -12.33
C THR A 53 -7.34 21.71 -12.00
N VAL A 54 -8.39 21.05 -12.53
CA VAL A 54 -9.79 21.45 -12.36
C VAL A 54 -10.55 20.50 -11.45
N VAL A 55 -10.27 19.19 -11.56
CA VAL A 55 -10.87 18.15 -10.70
C VAL A 55 -10.50 18.40 -9.23
N LYS A 56 -11.43 18.15 -8.31
CA LYS A 56 -11.21 18.28 -6.86
C LYS A 56 -11.44 16.94 -6.17
N THR A 57 -10.37 16.34 -5.66
CA THR A 57 -10.41 15.04 -4.96
C THR A 57 -9.73 15.10 -3.59
N PRO A 58 -10.19 15.96 -2.66
CA PRO A 58 -9.45 16.27 -1.43
C PRO A 58 -9.17 15.05 -0.54
N THR A 59 -10.07 14.05 -0.53
CA THR A 59 -9.85 12.80 0.22
C THR A 59 -8.73 11.96 -0.39
N PHE A 60 -8.67 11.86 -1.72
CA PHE A 60 -7.59 11.15 -2.41
C PHE A 60 -6.27 11.90 -2.29
N ASP A 61 -6.31 13.23 -2.38
CA ASP A 61 -5.12 14.09 -2.22
C ASP A 61 -4.47 13.87 -0.85
N ARG A 62 -5.27 13.81 0.22
CA ARG A 62 -4.78 13.48 1.57
C ARG A 62 -4.09 12.11 1.63
N ILE A 63 -4.64 11.10 0.95
CA ILE A 63 -4.04 9.76 0.91
C ILE A 63 -2.72 9.78 0.14
N ALA A 64 -2.68 10.48 -1.01
CA ALA A 64 -1.48 10.61 -1.83
C ALA A 64 -0.36 11.36 -1.10
N ASP A 65 -0.68 12.45 -0.39
CA ASP A 65 0.28 13.24 0.38
C ASP A 65 0.82 12.48 1.62
N GLN A 66 0.10 11.46 2.11
CA GLN A 66 0.53 10.59 3.23
C GLN A 66 1.16 9.26 2.77
N GLY A 67 1.34 9.07 1.46
CA GLY A 67 1.76 7.80 0.89
C GLY A 67 2.65 7.98 -0.35
N VAL A 68 2.50 7.06 -1.29
CA VAL A 68 3.25 7.06 -2.55
C VAL A 68 2.29 7.19 -3.72
N LEU A 69 2.48 8.22 -4.55
CA LEU A 69 1.73 8.44 -5.78
C LEU A 69 2.51 7.90 -6.98
N PHE A 70 2.01 6.81 -7.58
CA PHE A 70 2.60 6.25 -8.80
C PHE A 70 2.25 7.10 -10.02
N LYS A 71 3.27 7.62 -10.72
CA LYS A 71 3.08 8.45 -11.93
C LYS A 71 2.90 7.61 -13.20
N HIS A 72 3.31 6.36 -13.15
CA HIS A 72 3.31 5.39 -14.25
C HIS A 72 2.77 4.05 -13.73
N ALA A 73 1.44 3.92 -13.68
CA ALA A 73 0.73 2.70 -13.34
C ALA A 73 -0.21 2.37 -14.49
N PHE A 74 -0.09 1.16 -15.06
CA PHE A 74 -0.84 0.73 -16.23
C PHE A 74 -1.58 -0.57 -15.95
N VAL A 75 -2.80 -0.67 -16.46
CA VAL A 75 -3.57 -1.92 -16.47
C VAL A 75 -3.09 -2.85 -17.58
N THR A 76 -3.28 -4.16 -17.41
CA THR A 76 -2.85 -5.17 -18.39
C THR A 76 -3.75 -5.22 -19.63
N ALA A 77 -4.99 -4.74 -19.53
CA ALA A 77 -5.96 -4.72 -20.61
C ALA A 77 -6.93 -3.53 -20.47
N PRO A 78 -7.32 -2.86 -21.57
CA PRO A 78 -8.32 -1.79 -21.56
C PRO A 78 -9.75 -2.34 -21.57
N SER A 79 -10.05 -3.33 -20.71
CA SER A 79 -11.38 -3.92 -20.58
C SER A 79 -11.59 -4.47 -19.16
N CYS A 80 -12.79 -4.33 -18.61
CA CYS A 80 -13.09 -4.56 -17.20
C CYS A 80 -12.74 -6.00 -16.76
N THR A 81 -13.21 -7.01 -17.50
CA THR A 81 -12.99 -8.42 -17.17
C THR A 81 -11.52 -8.83 -17.20
N PRO A 82 -10.77 -8.65 -18.31
CA PRO A 82 -9.35 -9.03 -18.36
C PRO A 82 -8.46 -8.17 -17.43
N CYS A 83 -8.80 -6.90 -17.19
CA CYS A 83 -8.09 -6.08 -16.22
C CYS A 83 -8.24 -6.63 -14.79
N ARG A 84 -9.48 -6.93 -14.38
CA ARG A 84 -9.79 -7.41 -13.02
C ARG A 84 -9.28 -8.82 -12.79
N SER A 85 -9.34 -9.70 -13.79
CA SER A 85 -8.78 -11.05 -13.67
C SER A 85 -7.27 -11.00 -13.48
N SER A 86 -6.54 -10.21 -14.28
CA SER A 86 -5.09 -10.02 -14.12
C SER A 86 -4.70 -9.45 -12.77
N LEU A 87 -5.45 -8.46 -12.28
CA LEU A 87 -5.21 -7.84 -10.98
C LEU A 87 -5.38 -8.84 -9.83
N LEU A 88 -6.42 -9.68 -9.87
CA LEU A 88 -6.72 -10.66 -8.83
C LEU A 88 -5.79 -11.88 -8.86
N SER A 89 -5.38 -12.33 -10.04
CA SER A 89 -4.49 -13.50 -10.19
C SER A 89 -3.01 -13.15 -10.09
N GLY A 90 -2.64 -11.88 -10.33
CA GLY A 90 -1.25 -11.47 -10.50
C GLY A 90 -0.62 -11.97 -11.80
N GLN A 91 -1.43 -12.34 -12.80
CA GLN A 91 -0.99 -12.89 -14.09
C GLN A 91 -1.50 -12.04 -15.26
N TYR A 92 -0.84 -12.12 -16.41
CA TYR A 92 -1.41 -11.57 -17.65
C TYR A 92 -2.70 -12.31 -18.01
N PHE A 93 -3.59 -11.66 -18.77
CA PHE A 93 -4.90 -12.23 -19.12
C PHE A 93 -4.85 -13.25 -20.27
N PHE A 94 -3.69 -13.41 -20.92
CA PHE A 94 -3.44 -14.24 -22.10
C PHE A 94 -2.43 -15.35 -21.81
#